data_AF-A0A1Q5JJ62-F1
#
_entry.id   AF-A0A1Q5JJ62-F1
#
_cell.length_a   1.000
_cell.length_b   1.000
_cell.length_c   1.000
_cell.angle_alpha   90.00
_cell.angle_beta   90.00
_cell.angle_gamma   90.00
#
_symmetry.space_group_name_H-M   'P 1'
#
loop_
_entity.id
_entity.type
_entity.pdbx_description
1 polymer ?
#
loop_
_entity_poly.entity_id
_entity_poly.type
_entity_poly.pdbx_seq_one_letter_code
_entity_poly.pdbx_strand_id
1 'polypeptide(L)'
;MAVTVPDWADTLLDLVGVNWPNVDEDAYREMADALREFADDLADDGQLANNQMERLLSSGHGEAIDALNAHWGKVKGKHLKDTVSAARTIAGALDMAAGAIEAMKWKAVAELGILAGQTGLAMALIPVTGGLSALLGAGAIALTKKQLLKLITNAMQEAVGHIVSVMTEPAVAALEGMAADLVVQVGMDALGVQDGVNLDQTKQAGKDGFDGGVQSARDGLNLASAGGSGSGGKGKGKGFHIEHDEHDQASTRLNGVSVGIHGKTSGRLTKAKTAQGRNKGRDDIADALDPVIEKAMGALTKSAKTIGDHIGETLPKAVKQISTTHKNNDDDIRVRLARQRKDDAGDGRGGAGGTGGKPPTGTGGGKPPTGGGNNNGGSGNGPRGNPLTPQPGWHGQTGKGMKNHRRDALDVKHLSPEEQRKLLVDEADKLANDAKNQPPSNPYPEGKHRLKTACAGTLLHDGVLSSHTSNTGLGDSQMSTHPALKQILDQVERDLKAADQNPGNGHGKCAEVALVSDRLHQLDPDGTKIVSGDDVQQAMKGSLVYSVQIGDLRPGEGQLFHGDYKPPCRSCSKMLPLAGVIAHH
;
A
#
# COMPACT_ATOMS: atom_id res chain seq x y z
N MET A 1 20.16 13.02 28.78
CA MET A 1 20.97 14.26 28.78
C MET A 1 21.89 14.13 27.59
N ALA A 2 21.69 15.00 26.59
CA ALA A 2 22.50 15.04 25.39
C ALA A 2 23.98 15.08 25.75
N VAL A 3 24.79 14.26 25.08
CA VAL A 3 26.22 14.19 25.34
C VAL A 3 26.87 15.45 24.76
N THR A 4 27.43 16.27 25.64
CA THR A 4 28.15 17.51 25.30
C THR A 4 29.66 17.27 25.19
N VAL A 5 30.37 18.18 24.53
CA VAL A 5 31.84 18.14 24.41
C VAL A 5 32.46 18.26 25.81
N PRO A 6 33.37 17.34 26.21
CA PRO A 6 34.21 17.55 27.38
C PRO A 6 35.28 18.62 27.13
N ASP A 7 35.55 19.50 28.09
CA ASP A 7 36.51 20.63 27.95
C ASP A 7 37.91 20.21 27.44
N TRP A 8 38.37 19.00 27.78
CA TRP A 8 39.66 18.45 27.34
C TRP A 8 39.66 17.98 25.88
N ALA A 9 38.49 17.67 25.32
CA ALA A 9 38.31 17.18 23.96
C ALA A 9 38.24 18.34 22.95
N ASP A 10 37.78 19.52 23.36
CA ASP A 10 37.64 20.71 22.51
C ASP A 10 39.00 21.15 21.92
N THR A 11 40.05 21.12 22.74
CA THR A 11 41.43 21.43 22.32
C THR A 11 41.99 20.41 21.32
N LEU A 12 41.55 19.15 21.39
CA LEU A 12 41.98 18.09 20.46
C LEU A 12 41.16 18.11 19.17
N LEU A 13 39.88 18.49 19.24
CA LEU A 13 39.02 18.66 18.07
C LEU A 13 39.51 19.81 17.17
N ASP A 14 39.96 20.92 17.76
CA ASP A 14 40.62 22.02 17.05
C ASP A 14 41.94 21.60 16.40
N LEU A 15 42.74 20.78 17.09
CA LEU A 15 44.03 20.27 16.58
C LEU A 15 43.84 19.26 15.44
N VAL A 16 42.79 18.44 15.49
CA VAL A 16 42.46 17.42 14.48
C VAL A 16 41.60 18.02 13.34
N GLY A 17 41.05 19.22 13.54
CA GLY A 17 40.17 19.91 12.59
C GLY A 17 38.91 19.10 12.27
N VAL A 18 38.22 18.58 13.29
CA VAL A 18 36.97 17.81 13.17
C VAL A 18 35.90 18.49 14.02
N ASN A 19 34.75 18.80 13.42
CA ASN A 19 33.61 19.36 14.15
C ASN A 19 32.93 18.25 14.99
N TRP A 20 32.53 18.60 16.21
CA TRP A 20 31.74 17.73 17.08
C TRP A 20 30.31 17.56 16.55
N PRO A 21 29.71 16.35 16.58
CA PRO A 21 28.32 16.16 16.17
C PRO A 21 27.35 16.89 17.10
N ASN A 22 26.69 17.96 16.63
CA ASN A 22 25.87 18.84 17.48
C ASN A 22 24.37 18.49 17.48
N VAL A 23 24.06 17.23 17.19
CA VAL A 23 22.70 16.68 17.23
C VAL A 23 22.28 16.39 18.67
N ASP A 24 21.04 16.73 19.04
CA ASP A 24 20.44 16.41 20.34
C ASP A 24 19.68 15.07 20.29
N GLU A 25 20.26 14.02 20.87
CA GLU A 25 19.64 12.70 20.93
C GLU A 25 18.42 12.65 21.84
N ASP A 26 18.37 13.50 22.86
CA ASP A 26 17.21 13.60 23.75
C ASP A 26 16.00 14.19 23.01
N ALA A 27 16.22 15.02 21.99
CA ALA A 27 15.13 15.51 21.14
C ALA A 27 14.48 14.38 20.33
N TYR A 28 15.26 13.42 19.83
CA TYR A 28 14.69 12.24 19.16
C TYR A 28 13.94 11.32 20.12
N ARG A 29 14.43 11.16 21.37
CA ARG A 29 13.70 10.42 22.42
C ARG A 29 12.40 11.11 22.81
N GLU A 30 12.40 12.44 22.97
CA GLU A 30 11.20 13.21 23.27
C GLU A 30 10.16 13.11 22.13
N MET A 31 10.61 13.09 20.87
CA MET A 31 9.72 12.81 19.74
C MET A 31 9.14 11.39 19.81
N ALA A 32 9.97 10.38 20.12
CA ALA A 32 9.52 9.00 20.23
C ALA A 32 8.45 8.85 21.33
N ASP A 33 8.65 9.47 22.49
CA ASP A 33 7.68 9.45 23.59
C ASP A 33 6.39 10.17 23.22
N ALA A 34 6.47 11.33 22.57
CA ALA A 34 5.28 12.04 22.09
C ALA A 34 4.49 11.23 21.04
N LEU A 35 5.18 10.45 20.19
CA LEU A 35 4.52 9.55 19.23
C LEU A 35 3.85 8.34 19.89
N ARG A 36 4.41 7.83 21.00
CA ARG A 36 3.76 6.80 21.81
C ARG A 36 2.53 7.35 22.52
N GLU A 37 2.65 8.52 23.14
CA GLU A 37 1.51 9.23 23.75
C GLU A 37 0.40 9.47 22.70
N PHE A 38 0.74 9.87 21.48
CA PHE A 38 -0.22 9.98 20.38
C PHE A 38 -0.90 8.65 20.06
N ALA A 39 -0.13 7.56 19.96
CA ALA A 39 -0.65 6.24 19.62
C ALA A 39 -1.61 5.71 20.70
N ASP A 40 -1.30 5.97 21.97
CA ASP A 40 -2.12 5.57 23.10
C ASP A 40 -3.40 6.41 23.18
N ASP A 41 -3.29 7.74 23.07
CA ASP A 41 -4.45 8.65 23.05
C ASP A 41 -5.40 8.33 21.85
N LEU A 42 -4.86 8.04 20.66
CA LEU A 42 -5.66 7.66 19.49
C LEU A 42 -6.33 6.27 19.65
N ALA A 43 -5.65 5.32 20.30
CA ALA A 43 -6.23 4.02 20.60
C ALA A 43 -7.41 4.14 21.57
N ASP A 44 -7.26 4.97 22.61
CA ASP A 44 -8.31 5.27 23.58
C ASP A 44 -9.51 5.96 22.93
N ASP A 45 -9.28 6.98 22.10
CA ASP A 45 -10.33 7.64 21.30
C ASP A 45 -11.06 6.63 20.40
N GLY A 46 -10.31 5.71 19.76
CA GLY A 46 -10.88 4.63 18.97
C GLY A 46 -11.76 3.66 19.76
N GLN A 47 -11.40 3.34 21.00
CA GLN A 47 -12.23 2.54 21.90
C GLN A 47 -13.49 3.29 22.32
N LEU A 48 -13.38 4.59 22.63
CA LEU A 48 -14.54 5.42 22.96
C LEU A 48 -15.54 5.47 21.80
N ALA A 49 -15.07 5.71 20.57
CA ALA A 49 -15.92 5.67 19.38
C ALA A 49 -16.54 4.29 19.15
N ASN A 50 -15.78 3.22 19.39
CA ASN A 50 -16.27 1.86 19.25
C ASN A 50 -17.42 1.56 20.23
N ASN A 51 -17.29 1.98 21.48
CA ASN A 51 -18.35 1.80 22.47
C ASN A 51 -19.64 2.54 22.06
N GLN A 52 -19.53 3.71 21.41
CA GLN A 52 -20.71 4.41 20.90
C GLN A 52 -21.31 3.70 19.68
N MET A 53 -20.46 3.17 18.80
CA MET A 53 -20.93 2.45 17.63
C MET A 53 -21.58 1.12 18.01
N GLU A 54 -21.01 0.34 18.91
CA GLU A 54 -21.61 -0.92 19.38
C GLU A 54 -22.97 -0.69 20.01
N ARG A 55 -23.14 0.39 20.79
CA ARG A 55 -24.44 0.79 21.32
C ARG A 55 -25.44 1.08 20.20
N LEU A 56 -25.06 1.89 19.21
CA LEU A 56 -25.90 2.19 18.06
C LEU A 56 -26.28 0.91 17.29
N LEU A 57 -25.30 0.07 16.97
CA LEU A 57 -25.49 -1.18 16.26
C LEU A 57 -26.36 -2.18 17.03
N SER A 58 -26.32 -2.14 18.36
CA SER A 58 -27.17 -2.98 19.22
C SER A 58 -28.61 -2.47 19.35
N SER A 59 -28.85 -1.19 19.04
CA SER A 59 -30.15 -0.54 19.19
C SER A 59 -31.13 -0.82 18.05
N GLY A 60 -30.64 -1.30 16.90
CA GLY A 60 -31.47 -1.53 15.72
C GLY A 60 -31.01 -2.73 14.89
N HIS A 61 -31.87 -3.18 13.98
CA HIS A 61 -31.61 -4.30 13.08
C HIS A 61 -32.14 -3.96 11.68
N GLY A 62 -31.29 -4.07 10.66
CA GLY A 62 -31.63 -3.78 9.27
C GLY A 62 -30.39 -3.67 8.37
N GLU A 63 -30.59 -3.73 7.06
CA GLU A 63 -29.50 -3.74 6.06
C GLU A 63 -28.55 -2.53 6.17
N ALA A 64 -29.08 -1.35 6.49
CA ALA A 64 -28.28 -0.14 6.73
C ALA A 64 -27.40 -0.24 8.00
N ILE A 65 -27.89 -0.90 9.05
CA ILE A 65 -27.13 -1.16 10.29
C ILE A 65 -26.04 -2.21 10.05
N ASP A 66 -26.32 -3.24 9.25
CA ASP A 66 -25.33 -4.24 8.86
C ASP A 66 -24.21 -3.65 7.98
N ALA A 67 -24.57 -2.76 7.04
CA ALA A 67 -23.61 -2.01 6.23
C ALA A 67 -22.76 -1.07 7.10
N LEU A 68 -23.38 -0.37 8.05
CA LEU A 68 -22.68 0.49 9.02
C LEU A 68 -21.71 -0.32 9.90
N ASN A 69 -22.11 -1.51 10.35
CA ASN A 69 -21.26 -2.42 11.12
C ASN A 69 -20.05 -2.89 10.31
N ALA A 70 -20.27 -3.31 9.06
CA ALA A 70 -19.19 -3.72 8.16
C ALA A 70 -18.21 -2.56 7.88
N HIS A 71 -18.72 -1.35 7.71
CA HIS A 71 -17.91 -0.14 7.54
C HIS A 71 -17.10 0.19 8.79
N TRP A 72 -17.75 0.24 9.95
CA TRP A 72 -17.09 0.50 11.23
C TRP A 72 -16.00 -0.53 11.54
N GLY A 73 -16.24 -1.81 11.20
CA GLY A 73 -15.26 -2.88 11.30
C GLY A 73 -13.97 -2.58 10.54
N LYS A 74 -14.05 -1.93 9.36
CA LYS A 74 -12.87 -1.48 8.60
C LYS A 74 -12.20 -0.28 9.26
N VAL A 75 -12.97 0.72 9.72
CA VAL A 75 -12.46 1.91 10.38
C VAL A 75 -11.66 1.56 11.64
N LYS A 76 -12.25 0.75 12.53
CA LYS A 76 -11.59 0.29 13.76
C LYS A 76 -10.49 -0.73 13.48
N GLY A 77 -10.79 -1.75 12.69
CA GLY A 77 -9.91 -2.92 12.50
C GLY A 77 -8.67 -2.64 11.65
N LYS A 78 -8.75 -1.65 10.77
CA LYS A 78 -7.68 -1.30 9.83
C LYS A 78 -7.21 0.14 10.03
N HIS A 79 -8.07 1.14 9.84
CA HIS A 79 -7.61 2.54 9.79
C HIS A 79 -7.02 3.04 11.11
N LEU A 80 -7.77 2.94 12.22
CA LEU A 80 -7.28 3.32 13.55
C LEU A 80 -6.05 2.49 13.96
N LYS A 81 -6.09 1.18 13.73
CA LYS A 81 -5.00 0.26 14.09
C LYS A 81 -3.72 0.52 13.31
N ASP A 82 -3.83 0.78 12.01
CA ASP A 82 -2.68 1.08 11.14
C ASP A 82 -2.02 2.39 11.56
N THR A 83 -2.80 3.41 11.93
CA THR A 83 -2.26 4.70 12.43
C THR A 83 -1.53 4.56 13.75
N VAL A 84 -2.13 3.85 14.72
CA VAL A 84 -1.50 3.55 16.02
C VAL A 84 -0.21 2.75 15.83
N SER A 85 -0.24 1.73 14.96
CA SER A 85 0.92 0.90 14.67
C SER A 85 2.04 1.69 13.98
N ALA A 86 1.69 2.56 13.04
CA ALA A 86 2.65 3.41 12.34
C ALA A 86 3.34 4.37 13.30
N ALA A 87 2.59 5.03 14.19
CA ALA A 87 3.14 5.93 15.20
C ALA A 87 4.15 5.22 16.13
N ARG A 88 3.81 4.03 16.64
CA ARG A 88 4.72 3.23 17.49
C ARG A 88 5.97 2.77 16.73
N THR A 89 5.81 2.44 15.45
CA THR A 89 6.91 2.02 14.58
C THR A 89 7.89 3.17 14.32
N ILE A 90 7.37 4.38 14.04
CA ILE A 90 8.18 5.59 13.87
C ILE A 90 8.86 5.97 15.19
N ALA A 91 8.18 5.84 16.33
CA ALA A 91 8.78 6.05 17.66
C ALA A 91 9.97 5.10 17.90
N GLY A 92 9.84 3.82 17.57
CA GLY A 92 10.95 2.86 17.68
C GLY A 92 12.14 3.22 16.79
N ALA A 93 11.89 3.74 15.59
CA ALA A 93 12.96 4.22 14.70
C ALA A 93 13.68 5.46 15.26
N LEU A 94 12.95 6.40 15.87
CA LEU A 94 13.54 7.58 16.51
C LEU A 94 14.43 7.20 17.71
N ASP A 95 14.05 6.21 18.51
CA ASP A 95 14.89 5.72 19.61
C ASP A 95 16.16 5.02 19.13
N MET A 96 16.07 4.26 18.03
CA MET A 96 17.26 3.69 17.39
C MET A 96 18.19 4.78 16.86
N ALA A 97 17.64 5.87 16.31
CA ALA A 97 18.41 7.04 15.90
C ALA A 97 19.14 7.65 17.09
N ALA A 98 18.41 7.92 18.17
CA ALA A 98 18.98 8.49 19.40
C ALA A 98 20.10 7.60 19.97
N GLY A 99 19.88 6.28 20.04
CA GLY A 99 20.89 5.33 20.53
C GLY A 99 22.14 5.24 19.66
N ALA A 100 21.98 5.29 18.34
CA ALA A 100 23.10 5.28 17.41
C ALA A 100 23.96 6.55 17.51
N ILE A 101 23.33 7.72 17.62
CA ILE A 101 24.04 9.00 17.76
C ILE A 101 24.73 9.08 19.13
N GLU A 102 24.09 8.61 20.21
CA GLU A 102 24.73 8.56 21.54
C GLU A 102 25.95 7.63 21.54
N ALA A 103 25.83 6.44 20.95
CA ALA A 103 26.95 5.49 20.85
C ALA A 103 28.11 6.07 20.01
N MET A 104 27.79 6.81 18.95
CA MET A 104 28.79 7.53 18.14
C MET A 104 29.54 8.57 18.97
N LYS A 105 28.84 9.41 19.75
CA LYS A 105 29.49 10.41 20.61
C LYS A 105 30.40 9.76 21.64
N TRP A 106 29.98 8.67 22.28
CA TRP A 106 30.84 7.94 23.22
C TRP A 106 32.09 7.34 22.57
N LYS A 107 31.97 6.81 21.34
CA LYS A 107 33.14 6.32 20.60
C LYS A 107 34.09 7.44 20.19
N ALA A 108 33.56 8.59 19.77
CA ALA A 108 34.38 9.77 19.49
C ALA A 108 35.18 10.19 20.73
N VAL A 109 34.55 10.22 21.91
CA VAL A 109 35.24 10.49 23.19
C VAL A 109 36.32 9.44 23.49
N ALA A 110 36.04 8.16 23.28
CA ALA A 110 37.01 7.08 23.55
C ALA A 110 38.25 7.18 22.64
N GLU A 111 38.06 7.42 21.35
CA GLU A 111 39.17 7.56 20.41
C GLU A 111 39.95 8.87 20.58
N LEU A 112 39.26 9.97 20.89
CA LEU A 112 39.92 11.20 21.32
C LEU A 112 40.72 10.98 22.61
N GLY A 113 40.25 10.14 23.52
CA GLY A 113 40.98 9.75 24.74
C GLY A 113 42.22 8.90 24.45
N ILE A 114 42.14 7.96 23.49
CA ILE A 114 43.30 7.18 23.02
C ILE A 114 44.31 8.12 22.35
N LEU A 115 43.84 9.02 21.49
CA LEU A 115 44.68 10.03 20.86
C LEU A 115 45.33 10.93 21.90
N ALA A 116 44.58 11.42 22.89
CA ALA A 116 45.08 12.20 24.02
C ALA A 116 46.12 11.43 24.83
N GLY A 117 45.97 10.12 25.00
CA GLY A 117 46.95 9.26 25.66
C GLY A 117 48.23 9.09 24.84
N GLN A 118 48.11 8.95 23.52
CA GLN A 118 49.23 8.78 22.59
C GLN A 118 49.98 10.10 22.32
N THR A 119 49.25 11.21 22.17
CA THR A 119 49.80 12.54 21.94
C THR A 119 50.11 13.26 23.24
N GLY A 120 49.55 12.88 24.39
CA GLY A 120 49.81 13.50 25.69
C GLY A 120 51.28 13.49 26.10
N LEU A 121 52.04 12.45 25.70
CA LEU A 121 53.51 12.42 25.85
C LEU A 121 54.24 13.39 24.90
N ALA A 122 53.69 13.64 23.71
CA ALA A 122 54.23 14.57 22.72
C ALA A 122 53.82 16.04 22.99
N MET A 123 52.62 16.27 23.55
CA MET A 123 52.07 17.58 23.89
C MET A 123 52.84 18.23 25.04
N ALA A 124 53.35 17.44 26.00
CA ALA A 124 54.22 17.92 27.07
C ALA A 124 55.57 18.49 26.57
N LEU A 125 55.97 18.16 25.33
CA LEU A 125 57.23 18.62 24.71
C LEU A 125 57.03 19.73 23.67
N ILE A 126 55.79 20.14 23.38
CA ILE A 126 55.47 21.17 22.36
C ILE A 126 56.15 22.53 22.62
N PRO A 127 56.23 23.05 23.86
CA PRO A 127 56.95 24.30 24.10
C PRO A 127 58.47 24.17 23.89
N VAL A 128 59.01 22.95 24.03
CA VAL A 128 60.46 22.68 24.02
C VAL A 128 60.98 22.35 22.61
N THR A 129 60.13 21.85 21.71
CA THR A 129 60.53 21.39 20.36
C THR A 129 60.00 22.23 19.19
N GLY A 130 59.29 23.33 19.45
CA GLY A 130 58.89 24.29 18.40
C GLY A 130 57.95 23.71 17.34
N GLY A 131 57.08 22.75 17.70
CA GLY A 131 56.06 22.20 16.80
C GLY A 131 56.56 21.20 15.75
N LEU A 132 57.87 20.91 15.67
CA LEU A 132 58.40 19.92 14.72
C LEU A 132 57.98 18.47 15.04
N SER A 133 57.66 18.18 16.31
CA SER A 133 57.16 16.87 16.75
C SER A 133 55.70 16.60 16.33
N ALA A 134 54.93 17.65 16.00
CA ALA A 134 53.56 17.51 15.50
C ALA A 134 53.53 16.93 14.07
N LEU A 135 54.58 17.17 13.27
CA LEU A 135 54.72 16.64 11.91
C LEU A 135 54.96 15.11 11.87
N LEU A 136 55.57 14.53 12.90
CA LEU A 136 55.75 13.08 13.03
C LEU A 136 54.46 12.36 13.48
N GLY A 137 53.50 13.09 14.07
CA GLY A 137 52.19 12.58 14.48
C GLY A 137 51.07 12.78 13.45
N ALA A 138 51.29 13.60 12.41
CA ALA A 138 50.25 13.94 11.43
C ALA A 138 49.69 12.72 10.69
N GLY A 139 50.52 11.70 10.44
CA GLY A 139 50.09 10.43 9.84
C GLY A 139 49.20 9.62 10.78
N ALA A 140 49.55 9.52 12.06
CA ALA A 140 48.73 8.83 13.06
C ALA A 140 47.41 9.57 13.29
N ILE A 141 47.44 10.91 13.43
CA ILE A 141 46.25 11.75 13.57
C ILE A 141 45.32 11.62 12.35
N ALA A 142 45.86 11.64 11.13
CA ALA A 142 45.07 11.49 9.91
C ALA A 142 44.48 10.07 9.75
N LEU A 143 45.22 9.03 10.17
CA LEU A 143 44.75 7.64 10.15
C LEU A 143 43.62 7.42 11.17
N THR A 144 43.79 7.89 12.40
CA THR A 144 42.76 7.82 13.45
C THR A 144 41.54 8.63 13.03
N LYS A 145 41.72 9.85 12.52
CA LYS A 145 40.63 10.66 11.94
C LYS A 145 39.89 9.91 10.83
N LYS A 146 40.61 9.28 9.91
CA LYS A 146 40.01 8.54 8.78
C LYS A 146 39.32 7.26 9.21
N GLN A 147 39.85 6.53 10.18
CA GLN A 147 39.24 5.31 10.72
C GLN A 147 38.02 5.63 11.57
N LEU A 148 38.11 6.65 12.42
CA LEU A 148 36.99 7.16 13.23
C LEU A 148 35.86 7.64 12.34
N LEU A 149 36.14 8.51 11.36
CA LEU A 149 35.13 8.98 10.41
C LEU A 149 34.53 7.82 9.61
N LYS A 150 35.33 6.86 9.13
CA LYS A 150 34.79 5.69 8.42
C LYS A 150 33.88 4.83 9.29
N LEU A 151 34.28 4.54 10.53
CA LEU A 151 33.51 3.68 11.43
C LEU A 151 32.20 4.36 11.85
N ILE A 152 32.26 5.67 12.12
CA ILE A 152 31.11 6.52 12.45
C ILE A 152 30.16 6.64 11.27
N THR A 153 30.67 6.98 10.08
CA THR A 153 29.84 7.14 8.87
C THR A 153 29.19 5.81 8.47
N ASN A 154 29.88 4.67 8.60
CA ASN A 154 29.30 3.36 8.29
C ASN A 154 28.17 2.99 9.26
N ALA A 155 28.39 3.14 10.58
CA ALA A 155 27.36 2.87 11.58
C ALA A 155 26.16 3.83 11.44
N MET A 156 26.42 5.07 11.06
CA MET A 156 25.40 6.08 10.80
C MET A 156 24.61 5.78 9.51
N GLN A 157 25.27 5.40 8.42
CA GLN A 157 24.58 5.02 7.18
C GLN A 157 23.69 3.79 7.38
N GLU A 158 24.12 2.83 8.20
CA GLU A 158 23.30 1.67 8.56
C GLU A 158 22.10 2.07 9.43
N ALA A 159 22.31 2.89 10.46
CA ALA A 159 21.23 3.39 11.32
C ALA A 159 20.23 4.26 10.54
N VAL A 160 20.71 5.25 9.79
CA VAL A 160 19.90 6.12 8.91
C VAL A 160 19.18 5.29 7.87
N GLY A 161 19.84 4.31 7.22
CA GLY A 161 19.21 3.42 6.25
C GLY A 161 18.06 2.62 6.86
N HIS A 162 18.24 2.09 8.07
CA HIS A 162 17.20 1.38 8.80
C HIS A 162 16.04 2.32 9.20
N ILE A 163 16.33 3.50 9.74
CA ILE A 163 15.33 4.51 10.11
C ILE A 163 14.52 4.97 8.89
N VAL A 164 15.20 5.27 7.79
CA VAL A 164 14.60 5.67 6.53
C VAL A 164 13.70 4.55 6.00
N SER A 165 14.14 3.30 6.03
CA SER A 165 13.30 2.17 5.59
C SER A 165 12.00 2.04 6.41
N VAL A 166 12.09 2.24 7.72
CA VAL A 166 10.94 2.15 8.63
C VAL A 166 9.98 3.33 8.43
N MET A 167 10.52 4.54 8.27
CA MET A 167 9.73 5.77 8.15
C MET A 167 9.23 6.05 6.72
N THR A 168 9.80 5.47 5.66
CA THR A 168 9.43 5.82 4.27
C THR A 168 8.64 4.78 3.51
N GLU A 169 8.47 3.54 4.00
CA GLU A 169 7.94 2.46 3.15
C GLU A 169 6.60 1.86 3.62
N PRO A 170 6.50 1.12 4.73
CA PRO A 170 5.23 0.51 5.08
C PRO A 170 4.31 1.43 5.89
N ALA A 171 4.87 2.12 6.90
CA ALA A 171 4.08 2.89 7.88
C ALA A 171 3.45 4.15 7.26
N VAL A 172 4.24 4.96 6.56
CA VAL A 172 3.76 6.20 5.93
C VAL A 172 2.84 5.93 4.75
N ALA A 173 3.11 4.91 3.93
CA ALA A 173 2.23 4.55 2.82
C ALA A 173 0.88 3.99 3.32
N ALA A 174 0.87 3.30 4.47
CA ALA A 174 -0.38 2.87 5.10
C ALA A 174 -1.20 4.07 5.59
N LEU A 175 -0.56 5.05 6.23
CA LEU A 175 -1.20 6.30 6.68
C LEU A 175 -1.77 7.11 5.51
N GLU A 176 -1.00 7.30 4.44
CA GLU A 176 -1.43 8.04 3.25
C GLU A 176 -2.56 7.32 2.51
N GLY A 177 -2.46 6.00 2.34
CA GLY A 177 -3.51 5.19 1.71
C GLY A 177 -4.79 5.15 2.54
N MET A 178 -4.68 5.13 3.86
CA MET A 178 -5.81 5.22 4.78
C MET A 178 -6.50 6.59 4.70
N ALA A 179 -5.71 7.67 4.71
CA ALA A 179 -6.25 9.02 4.60
C ALA A 179 -6.95 9.23 3.25
N ALA A 180 -6.40 8.67 2.16
CA ALA A 180 -7.05 8.68 0.85
C ALA A 180 -8.36 7.87 0.83
N ASP A 181 -8.38 6.67 1.41
CA ASP A 181 -9.57 5.80 1.47
C ASP A 181 -10.73 6.48 2.22
N LEU A 182 -10.44 7.09 3.37
CA LEU A 182 -11.44 7.86 4.14
C LEU A 182 -11.89 9.14 3.41
N VAL A 183 -10.98 9.89 2.78
CA VAL A 183 -11.33 11.12 2.03
C VAL A 183 -12.17 10.82 0.79
N VAL A 184 -11.89 9.73 0.06
CA VAL A 184 -12.72 9.31 -1.07
C VAL A 184 -14.15 9.02 -0.60
N GLN A 185 -14.31 8.39 0.57
CA GLN A 185 -15.63 8.13 1.14
C GLN A 185 -16.35 9.43 1.56
N VAL A 186 -15.64 10.42 2.09
CA VAL A 186 -16.19 11.77 2.34
C VAL A 186 -16.63 12.44 1.03
N GLY A 187 -15.86 12.29 -0.05
CA GLY A 187 -16.17 12.86 -1.36
C GLY A 187 -17.37 12.20 -2.06
N MET A 188 -17.60 10.91 -1.83
CA MET A 188 -18.73 10.18 -2.39
C MET A 188 -20.06 10.55 -1.72
N ASP A 189 -20.04 10.88 -0.42
CA ASP A 189 -21.21 11.39 0.31
C ASP A 189 -21.47 12.89 0.04
N ALA A 190 -20.43 13.66 -0.30
CA ALA A 190 -20.53 15.08 -0.64
C ALA A 190 -21.02 15.35 -2.08
N LEU A 191 -20.96 14.35 -2.97
CA LEU A 191 -21.35 14.48 -4.37
C LEU A 191 -22.79 14.02 -4.68
N GLY A 192 -23.67 13.92 -3.69
CA GLY A 192 -25.08 13.73 -4.00
C GLY A 192 -26.03 13.76 -2.83
N VAL A 193 -26.49 14.97 -2.45
CA VAL A 193 -27.93 15.34 -2.37
C VAL A 193 -28.05 16.87 -2.41
N GLN A 194 -28.29 17.42 -3.60
CA GLN A 194 -29.36 18.38 -3.87
C GLN A 194 -29.57 18.43 -5.40
N ASP A 195 -30.73 17.94 -5.82
CA ASP A 195 -31.33 17.97 -7.17
C ASP A 195 -30.52 17.45 -8.38
N GLY A 196 -30.88 16.25 -8.80
CA GLY A 196 -31.01 15.89 -10.21
C GLY A 196 -29.73 15.65 -11.01
N VAL A 197 -29.14 14.45 -10.87
CA VAL A 197 -28.25 13.88 -11.90
C VAL A 197 -28.55 12.39 -12.10
N ASN A 198 -28.42 11.97 -13.35
CA ASN A 198 -28.94 10.76 -13.99
C ASN A 198 -28.69 9.43 -13.24
N LEU A 199 -29.78 8.78 -12.85
CA LEU A 199 -29.83 7.52 -12.09
C LEU A 199 -29.20 6.32 -12.80
N ASP A 200 -28.83 6.40 -14.08
CA ASP A 200 -28.22 5.27 -14.79
C ASP A 200 -26.70 5.18 -14.62
N GLN A 201 -26.01 6.28 -14.32
CA GLN A 201 -24.55 6.28 -14.09
C GLN A 201 -24.20 6.05 -12.60
N THR A 202 -25.08 6.51 -11.69
CA THR A 202 -24.95 6.29 -10.24
C THR A 202 -25.34 4.85 -9.83
N LYS A 203 -26.17 4.17 -10.62
CA LYS A 203 -26.56 2.77 -10.39
C LYS A 203 -25.43 1.77 -10.58
N GLN A 204 -24.38 2.09 -11.35
CA GLN A 204 -23.25 1.18 -11.57
C GLN A 204 -22.28 1.21 -10.38
N ALA A 205 -21.96 2.40 -9.85
CA ALA A 205 -21.09 2.56 -8.69
C ALA A 205 -21.76 2.12 -7.36
N GLY A 206 -23.09 2.29 -7.26
CA GLY A 206 -23.88 1.76 -6.15
C GLY A 206 -24.12 0.26 -6.22
N LYS A 207 -24.27 -0.32 -7.43
CA LYS A 207 -24.49 -1.77 -7.59
C LYS A 207 -23.30 -2.60 -7.13
N ASP A 208 -22.06 -2.24 -7.41
CA ASP A 208 -20.96 -3.15 -7.06
C ASP A 208 -20.67 -3.19 -5.55
N GLY A 209 -20.93 -2.08 -4.83
CA GLY A 209 -20.86 -2.02 -3.36
C GLY A 209 -22.08 -2.64 -2.67
N PHE A 210 -23.27 -2.49 -3.26
CA PHE A 210 -24.53 -3.05 -2.76
C PHE A 210 -24.69 -4.54 -3.10
N ASP A 211 -24.39 -4.95 -4.34
CA ASP A 211 -24.43 -6.33 -4.79
C ASP A 211 -23.35 -7.17 -4.09
N GLY A 212 -22.19 -6.62 -3.72
CA GLY A 212 -21.23 -7.32 -2.86
C GLY A 212 -21.74 -7.60 -1.44
N GLY A 213 -22.54 -6.69 -0.88
CA GLY A 213 -23.22 -6.85 0.41
C GLY A 213 -24.44 -7.78 0.31
N VAL A 214 -25.24 -7.64 -0.75
CA VAL A 214 -26.42 -8.46 -1.06
C VAL A 214 -26.02 -9.87 -1.49
N GLN A 215 -24.87 -10.08 -2.11
CA GLN A 215 -24.40 -11.42 -2.51
C GLN A 215 -23.87 -12.19 -1.30
N SER A 216 -23.20 -11.50 -0.36
CA SER A 216 -22.87 -12.05 0.97
C SER A 216 -24.13 -12.37 1.79
N ALA A 217 -25.21 -11.59 1.62
CA ALA A 217 -26.53 -11.87 2.21
C ALA A 217 -27.28 -13.01 1.48
N ARG A 218 -27.15 -13.12 0.15
CA ARG A 218 -27.76 -14.19 -0.67
C ARG A 218 -27.13 -15.55 -0.42
N ASP A 219 -25.82 -15.60 -0.17
CA ASP A 219 -25.14 -16.83 0.23
C ASP A 219 -25.55 -17.28 1.65
N GLY A 220 -26.00 -16.35 2.50
CA GLY A 220 -26.62 -16.64 3.81
C GLY A 220 -28.12 -16.95 3.78
N LEU A 221 -28.80 -16.74 2.64
CA LEU A 221 -30.26 -16.87 2.49
C LEU A 221 -30.70 -18.04 1.59
N ASN A 222 -29.76 -18.82 1.05
CA ASN A 222 -30.08 -20.08 0.39
C ASN A 222 -30.48 -21.14 1.42
N LEU A 223 -31.76 -21.14 1.83
CA LEU A 223 -32.61 -22.28 2.23
C LEU A 223 -33.80 -21.80 3.12
N ALA A 224 -34.84 -21.18 2.54
CA ALA A 224 -36.14 -21.06 3.25
C ALA A 224 -37.38 -20.72 2.40
N SER A 225 -37.37 -20.82 1.06
CA SER A 225 -38.60 -20.59 0.28
C SER A 225 -38.62 -21.37 -1.02
N ALA A 226 -38.81 -22.68 -0.90
CA ALA A 226 -39.38 -23.49 -1.96
C ALA A 226 -40.11 -24.69 -1.34
N GLY A 227 -41.44 -24.65 -1.29
CA GLY A 227 -42.28 -25.83 -1.08
C GLY A 227 -43.40 -25.69 -0.04
N GLY A 228 -44.64 -25.57 -0.53
CA GLY A 228 -45.78 -26.37 -0.04
C GLY A 228 -46.44 -26.01 1.30
N SER A 229 -47.62 -25.38 1.18
CA SER A 229 -48.86 -25.64 1.96
C SER A 229 -48.78 -25.88 3.49
N GLY A 230 -49.45 -24.98 4.22
CA GLY A 230 -50.31 -25.36 5.34
C GLY A 230 -49.73 -25.29 6.76
N SER A 231 -50.51 -24.60 7.61
CA SER A 231 -50.55 -24.69 9.08
C SER A 231 -49.54 -23.90 9.90
N GLY A 232 -50.10 -23.10 10.82
CA GLY A 232 -49.45 -22.16 11.73
C GLY A 232 -48.19 -22.64 12.44
N GLY A 233 -47.15 -21.79 12.37
CA GLY A 233 -45.97 -21.85 13.21
C GLY A 233 -45.31 -20.47 13.25
N LYS A 234 -45.24 -19.85 14.43
CA LYS A 234 -44.50 -18.61 14.69
C LYS A 234 -43.02 -18.79 14.32
N GLY A 235 -42.64 -18.41 13.11
CA GLY A 235 -41.25 -18.28 12.66
C GLY A 235 -40.71 -16.90 13.02
N LYS A 236 -39.80 -16.85 13.98
CA LYS A 236 -39.13 -15.65 14.50
C LYS A 236 -38.07 -15.17 13.51
N GLY A 237 -38.47 -14.48 12.43
CA GLY A 237 -37.55 -13.65 11.66
C GLY A 237 -37.12 -12.46 12.52
N LYS A 238 -35.82 -12.10 12.54
CA LYS A 238 -35.37 -10.86 13.19
C LYS A 238 -36.14 -9.71 12.56
N GLY A 239 -37.02 -9.06 13.34
CA GLY A 239 -37.79 -7.92 12.89
C GLY A 239 -36.88 -6.75 12.53
N PHE A 240 -37.37 -5.88 11.65
CA PHE A 240 -36.73 -4.64 11.24
C PHE A 240 -37.10 -3.53 12.23
N HIS A 241 -36.12 -2.92 12.90
CA HIS A 241 -36.32 -1.91 13.96
C HIS A 241 -35.16 -0.93 14.02
N ILE A 242 -35.42 0.37 14.13
CA ILE A 242 -34.41 1.43 14.22
C ILE A 242 -34.79 2.41 15.33
N GLU A 243 -33.85 2.71 16.23
CA GLU A 243 -34.05 3.65 17.33
C GLU A 243 -33.50 5.05 16.98
N HIS A 244 -34.38 5.96 16.56
CA HIS A 244 -33.99 7.30 16.12
C HIS A 244 -33.22 8.10 17.19
N ASP A 245 -33.60 7.97 18.47
CA ASP A 245 -32.94 8.68 19.58
C ASP A 245 -31.49 8.19 19.79
N GLU A 246 -31.20 6.91 19.56
CA GLU A 246 -29.83 6.38 19.69
C GLU A 246 -28.97 6.83 18.49
N HIS A 247 -29.54 6.99 17.29
CA HIS A 247 -28.83 7.60 16.14
C HIS A 247 -28.41 9.05 16.43
N ASP A 248 -29.29 9.86 17.01
CA ASP A 248 -28.97 11.25 17.39
C ASP A 248 -27.95 11.31 18.55
N GLN A 249 -28.08 10.44 19.55
CA GLN A 249 -27.10 10.36 20.64
C GLN A 249 -25.73 9.87 20.15
N ALA A 250 -25.69 8.85 19.29
CA ALA A 250 -24.46 8.33 18.73
C ALA A 250 -23.74 9.41 17.92
N SER A 251 -24.46 10.16 17.09
CA SER A 251 -23.90 11.29 16.33
C SER A 251 -23.25 12.34 17.23
N THR A 252 -23.91 12.71 18.34
CA THR A 252 -23.42 13.72 19.29
C THR A 252 -22.18 13.22 20.04
N ARG A 253 -22.17 11.94 20.45
CA ARG A 253 -21.03 11.38 21.19
C ARG A 253 -19.82 11.13 20.28
N LEU A 254 -20.03 10.76 19.02
CA LEU A 254 -18.96 10.64 18.02
C LEU A 254 -18.28 11.99 17.76
N ASN A 255 -19.05 13.09 17.71
CA ASN A 255 -18.48 14.45 17.68
C ASN A 255 -17.58 14.73 18.89
N GLY A 256 -17.98 14.27 20.08
CA GLY A 256 -17.16 14.39 21.30
C GLY A 256 -15.81 13.67 21.18
N VAL A 257 -15.79 12.47 20.58
CA VAL A 257 -14.54 11.74 20.31
C VAL A 257 -13.67 12.48 19.30
N SER A 258 -14.25 13.02 18.24
CA SER A 258 -13.53 13.82 17.25
C SER A 258 -12.84 15.05 17.88
N VAL A 259 -13.50 15.74 18.82
CA VAL A 259 -12.88 16.83 19.58
C VAL A 259 -11.65 16.36 20.37
N GLY A 260 -11.69 15.16 20.96
CA GLY A 260 -10.53 14.53 21.60
C GLY A 260 -9.37 14.30 20.63
N ILE A 261 -9.68 13.76 19.46
CA ILE A 261 -8.71 13.46 18.39
C ILE A 261 -8.04 14.75 17.87
N HIS A 262 -8.81 15.79 17.59
CA HIS A 262 -8.29 17.07 17.09
C HIS A 262 -7.59 17.90 18.16
N GLY A 263 -7.94 17.71 19.44
CA GLY A 263 -7.37 18.43 20.57
C GLY A 263 -6.18 17.71 21.20
N LYS A 264 -6.46 16.81 22.14
CA LYS A 264 -5.46 16.14 22.97
C LYS A 264 -4.52 15.28 22.11
N THR A 265 -5.09 14.44 21.25
CA THR A 265 -4.35 13.46 20.46
C THR A 265 -3.47 14.15 19.41
N SER A 266 -4.03 15.05 18.59
CA SER A 266 -3.23 15.84 17.64
C SER A 266 -2.23 16.79 18.32
N GLY A 267 -2.49 17.20 19.57
CA GLY A 267 -1.54 17.95 20.40
C GLY A 267 -0.22 17.21 20.64
N ARG A 268 -0.25 15.87 20.72
CA ARG A 268 0.97 15.04 20.85
C ARG A 268 1.86 15.10 19.62
N LEU A 269 1.26 15.13 18.43
CA LEU A 269 2.01 15.32 17.18
C LEU A 269 2.65 16.71 17.11
N THR A 270 1.98 17.72 17.66
CA THR A 270 2.55 19.07 17.79
C THR A 270 3.78 19.06 18.71
N LYS A 271 3.69 18.40 19.88
CA LYS A 271 4.83 18.21 20.81
C LYS A 271 6.02 17.54 20.12
N ALA A 272 5.78 16.46 19.38
CA ALA A 272 6.82 15.80 18.58
C ALA A 272 7.45 16.73 17.54
N LYS A 273 6.66 17.54 16.84
CA LYS A 273 7.19 18.51 15.86
C LYS A 273 8.02 19.62 16.51
N THR A 274 7.66 20.06 17.71
CA THR A 274 8.46 21.01 18.48
C THR A 274 9.82 20.41 18.87
N ALA A 275 9.84 19.15 19.33
CA ALA A 275 11.09 18.45 19.63
C ALA A 275 11.97 18.28 18.38
N GLN A 276 11.38 17.95 17.22
CA GLN A 276 12.10 17.89 15.95
C GLN A 276 12.79 19.22 15.60
N GLY A 277 12.11 20.34 15.82
CA GLY A 277 12.65 21.68 15.56
C GLY A 277 13.93 21.99 16.34
N ARG A 278 14.23 21.27 17.42
CA ARG A 278 15.47 21.44 18.19
C ARG A 278 16.70 20.89 17.46
N ASN A 279 16.53 19.91 16.55
CA ASN A 279 17.62 19.29 15.77
C ASN A 279 17.78 19.85 14.35
N LYS A 280 16.75 20.50 13.82
CA LYS A 280 16.74 20.95 12.42
C LYS A 280 17.88 21.92 12.10
N GLY A 281 18.65 21.60 11.05
CA GLY A 281 19.75 22.44 10.57
C GLY A 281 20.94 22.55 11.52
N ARG A 282 21.07 21.64 12.49
CA ARG A 282 22.20 21.64 13.44
C ARG A 282 23.44 20.91 12.94
N ASP A 283 23.28 19.93 12.06
CA ASP A 283 24.36 19.07 11.58
C ASP A 283 23.93 18.25 10.35
N ASP A 284 24.90 17.73 9.59
CA ASP A 284 24.69 16.91 8.39
C ASP A 284 23.83 15.66 8.65
N ILE A 285 23.90 15.14 9.89
CA ILE A 285 23.12 13.98 10.36
C ILE A 285 21.64 14.34 10.49
N ALA A 286 21.34 15.50 11.06
CA ALA A 286 19.98 15.98 11.19
C ALA A 286 19.39 16.30 9.81
N ASP A 287 20.16 16.96 8.95
CA ASP A 287 19.76 17.29 7.58
C ASP A 287 19.44 16.05 6.73
N ALA A 288 20.13 14.92 6.98
CA ALA A 288 19.83 13.65 6.32
C ALA A 288 18.53 12.98 6.79
N LEU A 289 18.16 13.15 8.07
CA LEU A 289 16.98 12.52 8.68
C LEU A 289 15.72 13.39 8.55
N ASP A 290 15.88 14.71 8.54
CA ASP A 290 14.80 15.69 8.57
C ASP A 290 13.72 15.48 7.50
N PRO A 291 14.04 15.27 6.20
CA PRO A 291 13.02 15.08 5.17
C PRO A 291 12.13 13.86 5.43
N VAL A 292 12.71 12.81 6.00
CA VAL A 292 12.01 11.57 6.29
C VAL A 292 11.14 11.70 7.52
N ILE A 293 11.66 12.34 8.57
CA ILE A 293 10.91 12.64 9.80
C ILE A 293 9.74 13.59 9.49
N GLU A 294 9.97 14.66 8.71
CA GLU A 294 8.91 15.60 8.32
C GLU A 294 7.80 14.89 7.54
N LYS A 295 8.16 14.01 6.60
CA LYS A 295 7.19 13.21 5.86
C LYS A 295 6.37 12.29 6.78
N ALA A 296 7.03 11.60 7.70
CA ALA A 296 6.38 10.70 8.65
C ALA A 296 5.42 11.45 9.59
N MET A 297 5.86 12.58 10.14
CA MET A 297 5.05 13.46 10.99
C MET A 297 3.88 14.07 10.22
N GLY A 298 4.10 14.46 8.95
CA GLY A 298 3.05 14.96 8.07
C GLY A 298 1.97 13.92 7.79
N ALA A 299 2.37 12.67 7.51
CA ALA A 299 1.43 11.57 7.28
C ALA A 299 0.61 11.22 8.52
N LEU A 300 1.24 11.18 9.71
CA LEU A 300 0.54 10.98 10.98
C LEU A 300 -0.46 12.10 11.26
N THR A 301 -0.06 13.35 11.03
CA THR A 301 -0.94 14.52 11.23
C THR A 301 -2.14 14.47 10.30
N LYS A 302 -1.92 14.17 9.01
CA LYS A 302 -3.00 14.03 8.02
C LYS A 302 -3.93 12.88 8.39
N SER A 303 -3.37 11.74 8.79
CA SER A 303 -4.14 10.57 9.21
C SER A 303 -5.01 10.85 10.44
N ALA A 304 -4.44 11.48 11.49
CA ALA A 304 -5.17 11.84 12.70
C ALA A 304 -6.33 12.80 12.38
N LYS A 305 -6.05 13.81 11.55
CA LYS A 305 -7.08 14.73 11.08
C LYS A 305 -8.19 14.01 10.31
N THR A 306 -7.85 13.19 9.32
CA THR A 306 -8.86 12.47 8.52
C THR A 306 -9.70 11.50 9.36
N ILE A 307 -9.11 10.82 10.34
CA ILE A 307 -9.86 9.98 11.27
C ILE A 307 -10.81 10.84 12.13
N GLY A 308 -10.32 11.96 12.65
CA GLY A 308 -11.12 12.92 13.43
C GLY A 308 -12.30 13.48 12.62
N ASP A 309 -12.06 13.91 11.39
CA ASP A 309 -13.07 14.45 10.46
C ASP A 309 -14.11 13.36 10.12
N HIS A 310 -13.67 12.13 9.86
CA HIS A 310 -14.58 11.02 9.55
C HIS A 310 -15.47 10.66 10.74
N ILE A 311 -14.89 10.58 11.95
CA ILE A 311 -15.64 10.27 13.18
C ILE A 311 -16.55 11.42 13.60
N GLY A 312 -16.15 12.67 13.37
CA GLY A 312 -16.87 13.87 13.84
C GLY A 312 -17.80 14.52 12.82
N GLU A 313 -17.69 14.18 11.54
CA GLU A 313 -18.51 14.81 10.50
C GLU A 313 -19.19 13.79 9.61
N THR A 314 -18.43 12.94 8.93
CA THR A 314 -18.96 12.02 7.91
C THR A 314 -19.82 10.93 8.52
N LEU A 315 -19.28 10.20 9.51
CA LEU A 315 -19.98 9.11 10.18
C LEU A 315 -21.24 9.59 10.92
N PRO A 316 -21.21 10.71 11.68
CA PRO A 316 -22.41 11.30 12.27
C PRO A 316 -23.48 11.69 11.24
N LYS A 317 -23.10 12.26 10.09
CA LYS A 317 -24.03 12.58 9.00
C LYS A 317 -24.68 11.33 8.42
N ALA A 318 -23.90 10.30 8.12
CA ALA A 318 -24.41 9.03 7.62
C ALA A 318 -25.36 8.35 8.63
N VAL A 319 -24.98 8.33 9.91
CA VAL A 319 -25.83 7.81 11.00
C VAL A 319 -27.16 8.55 11.08
N LYS A 320 -27.16 9.89 10.99
CA LYS A 320 -28.40 10.70 10.96
C LYS A 320 -29.22 10.49 9.70
N GLN A 321 -28.56 10.33 8.56
CA GLN A 321 -29.23 10.10 7.28
C GLN A 321 -29.98 8.77 7.28
N ILE A 322 -29.37 7.69 7.79
CA ILE A 322 -30.05 6.39 7.99
C ILE A 322 -31.35 6.63 8.76
N SER A 323 -31.27 7.24 9.95
CA SER A 323 -32.44 7.56 10.79
C SER A 323 -33.51 8.39 10.03
N THR A 324 -33.11 9.42 9.31
CA THR A 324 -34.03 10.33 8.59
C THR A 324 -34.71 9.63 7.42
N THR A 325 -33.96 8.89 6.60
CA THR A 325 -34.50 8.14 5.46
C THR A 325 -35.51 7.09 5.92
N HIS A 326 -35.24 6.41 7.04
CA HIS A 326 -36.18 5.46 7.62
C HIS A 326 -37.46 6.12 8.10
N LYS A 327 -37.36 7.24 8.80
CA LYS A 327 -38.52 8.01 9.25
C LYS A 327 -39.40 8.46 8.08
N ASN A 328 -38.78 8.97 7.01
CA ASN A 328 -39.50 9.39 5.80
C ASN A 328 -40.17 8.22 5.09
N ASN A 329 -39.49 7.07 4.97
CA ASN A 329 -40.08 5.87 4.38
C ASN A 329 -41.28 5.35 5.18
N ASP A 330 -41.19 5.34 6.52
CA ASP A 330 -42.29 4.92 7.40
C ASP A 330 -43.48 5.88 7.32
N ASP A 331 -43.23 7.18 7.26
CA ASP A 331 -44.25 8.20 7.06
C ASP A 331 -44.95 8.03 5.70
N ASP A 332 -44.18 7.80 4.63
CA ASP A 332 -44.70 7.54 3.28
C ASP A 332 -45.52 6.25 3.19
N ILE A 333 -45.07 5.17 3.85
CA ILE A 333 -45.80 3.91 3.95
C ILE A 333 -47.10 4.15 4.74
N ARG A 334 -47.05 4.88 5.86
CA ARG A 334 -48.23 5.22 6.66
C ARG A 334 -49.24 6.02 5.84
N VAL A 335 -48.78 7.00 5.06
CA VAL A 335 -49.63 7.78 4.15
C VAL A 335 -50.25 6.90 3.06
N ARG A 336 -49.47 6.00 2.45
CA ARG A 336 -49.98 5.06 1.43
C ARG A 336 -51.01 4.09 1.99
N LEU A 337 -50.77 3.48 3.15
CA LEU A 337 -51.75 2.63 3.82
C LEU A 337 -52.99 3.41 4.28
N ALA A 338 -52.86 4.67 4.66
CA ALA A 338 -54.00 5.52 4.99
C ALA A 338 -54.84 5.87 3.75
N ARG A 339 -54.22 6.02 2.58
CA ARG A 339 -54.91 6.20 1.29
C ARG A 339 -55.64 4.92 0.86
N GLN A 340 -54.96 3.77 0.87
CA GLN A 340 -55.60 2.48 0.55
C GLN A 340 -56.80 2.18 1.45
N ARG A 341 -56.70 2.41 2.77
CA ARG A 341 -57.83 2.26 3.69
C ARG A 341 -59.00 3.22 3.43
N LYS A 342 -58.76 4.37 2.78
CA LYS A 342 -59.82 5.27 2.33
C LYS A 342 -60.45 4.79 1.02
N ASP A 343 -59.65 4.23 0.12
CA ASP A 343 -60.12 3.66 -1.15
C ASP A 343 -60.97 2.39 -0.90
N ASP A 344 -60.55 1.52 0.02
CA ASP A 344 -61.27 0.31 0.49
C ASP A 344 -62.48 0.63 1.42
N ALA A 345 -62.67 1.90 1.78
CA ALA A 345 -63.85 2.37 2.51
C ALA A 345 -64.80 3.16 1.60
N GLY A 346 -64.42 3.40 0.34
CA GLY A 346 -65.18 4.16 -0.65
C GLY A 346 -66.11 3.32 -1.54
N ASP A 347 -65.96 2.00 -1.50
CA ASP A 347 -66.68 0.98 -2.28
C ASP A 347 -67.98 0.50 -1.61
N GLY A 348 -68.54 1.34 -0.73
CA GLY A 348 -69.79 1.10 -0.01
C GLY A 348 -70.84 2.20 -0.16
N ARG A 349 -71.15 2.71 -1.37
CA ARG A 349 -72.46 3.30 -1.73
C ARG A 349 -72.53 3.68 -3.22
N GLY A 350 -73.52 3.12 -3.92
CA GLY A 350 -73.62 3.13 -5.38
C GLY A 350 -74.21 4.40 -6.04
N GLY A 351 -74.23 4.38 -7.37
CA GLY A 351 -74.95 5.36 -8.19
C GLY A 351 -74.44 5.48 -9.63
N ALA A 352 -74.95 4.60 -10.51
CA ALA A 352 -75.19 4.72 -11.95
C ALA A 352 -74.31 5.62 -12.85
N GLY A 353 -73.82 5.01 -13.94
CA GLY A 353 -73.87 5.59 -15.29
C GLY A 353 -72.53 6.00 -15.90
N GLY A 354 -72.12 5.33 -16.98
CA GLY A 354 -71.02 5.84 -17.82
C GLY A 354 -70.29 4.76 -18.60
N THR A 355 -70.86 4.41 -19.73
CA THR A 355 -70.41 3.42 -20.73
C THR A 355 -69.10 3.76 -21.44
N GLY A 356 -68.34 2.70 -21.77
CA GLY A 356 -67.49 2.61 -22.98
C GLY A 356 -65.99 2.57 -22.69
N GLY A 357 -65.22 1.57 -23.10
CA GLY A 357 -65.51 0.36 -23.87
C GLY A 357 -64.22 -0.48 -24.02
N LYS A 358 -64.38 -1.80 -23.91
CA LYS A 358 -63.75 -2.93 -24.63
C LYS A 358 -62.21 -3.03 -24.86
N PRO A 359 -61.68 -4.27 -25.03
CA PRO A 359 -60.63 -4.79 -24.14
C PRO A 359 -59.51 -5.52 -24.94
N PRO A 360 -58.91 -6.67 -24.54
CA PRO A 360 -57.46 -6.82 -24.40
C PRO A 360 -56.82 -7.88 -25.33
N THR A 361 -55.51 -7.83 -25.54
CA THR A 361 -54.65 -8.97 -25.95
C THR A 361 -53.22 -8.65 -25.49
N GLY A 362 -52.38 -9.51 -24.91
CA GLY A 362 -52.41 -10.94 -24.67
C GLY A 362 -51.02 -11.52 -24.96
N THR A 363 -50.37 -12.10 -23.94
CA THR A 363 -49.31 -13.15 -24.00
C THR A 363 -47.97 -12.76 -24.67
N GLY A 364 -46.78 -13.13 -24.16
CA GLY A 364 -46.38 -14.29 -23.37
C GLY A 364 -45.33 -15.08 -24.18
N GLY A 365 -44.08 -15.10 -23.72
CA GLY A 365 -42.97 -15.92 -24.22
C GLY A 365 -41.66 -15.40 -23.62
N GLY A 366 -41.01 -16.06 -22.66
CA GLY A 366 -40.63 -17.46 -22.66
C GLY A 366 -39.14 -17.54 -23.01
N LYS A 367 -38.27 -17.26 -22.03
CA LYS A 367 -36.80 -17.28 -22.19
C LYS A 367 -36.27 -18.64 -21.68
N PRO A 368 -35.59 -19.46 -22.50
CA PRO A 368 -34.93 -20.67 -21.99
C PRO A 368 -33.52 -20.33 -21.45
N PRO A 369 -32.94 -21.19 -20.59
CA PRO A 369 -31.72 -20.89 -19.84
C PRO A 369 -30.50 -21.61 -20.42
N THR A 370 -29.43 -20.88 -20.73
CA THR A 370 -28.05 -21.36 -20.95
C THR A 370 -27.17 -20.10 -21.00
N GLY A 371 -26.00 -19.96 -20.41
CA GLY A 371 -25.07 -20.78 -19.65
C GLY A 371 -23.91 -19.81 -19.29
N GLY A 372 -23.09 -20.18 -18.30
CA GLY A 372 -22.13 -19.28 -17.66
C GLY A 372 -21.12 -18.61 -18.60
N GLY A 373 -20.67 -17.43 -18.20
CA GLY A 373 -19.62 -16.67 -18.85
C GLY A 373 -19.52 -15.27 -18.27
N ASN A 374 -18.75 -15.12 -17.18
CA ASN A 374 -18.34 -13.83 -16.64
C ASN A 374 -17.61 -13.02 -17.73
N ASN A 375 -18.29 -12.05 -18.31
CA ASN A 375 -17.67 -10.99 -19.10
C ASN A 375 -17.58 -9.75 -18.22
N ASN A 376 -16.41 -9.55 -17.61
CA ASN A 376 -16.08 -8.30 -16.95
C ASN A 376 -15.67 -7.25 -17.99
N GLY A 377 -16.13 -6.02 -17.79
CA GLY A 377 -16.18 -4.95 -18.76
C GLY A 377 -14.82 -4.45 -19.23
N GLY A 378 -14.64 -4.50 -20.53
CA GLY A 378 -13.65 -3.73 -21.27
C GLY A 378 -14.14 -3.59 -22.70
N SER A 379 -14.72 -2.44 -23.04
CA SER A 379 -14.93 -2.07 -24.42
C SER A 379 -13.55 -1.96 -25.09
N GLY A 380 -13.21 -2.93 -25.94
CA GLY A 380 -11.88 -3.02 -26.51
C GLY A 380 -11.90 -3.85 -27.77
N ASN A 381 -12.05 -3.16 -28.91
CA ASN A 381 -12.00 -3.67 -30.27
C ASN A 381 -10.54 -3.96 -30.73
N GLY A 382 -9.68 -4.43 -29.82
CA GLY A 382 -8.25 -4.68 -30.03
C GLY A 382 -7.91 -6.15 -30.28
N PRO A 383 -6.70 -6.47 -30.78
CA PRO A 383 -6.28 -7.85 -31.03
C PRO A 383 -6.31 -8.67 -29.73
N ARG A 384 -6.64 -9.97 -29.83
CA ARG A 384 -6.74 -10.88 -28.69
C ARG A 384 -5.94 -12.15 -28.92
N GLY A 385 -5.14 -12.53 -27.93
CA GLY A 385 -4.45 -13.82 -27.88
C GLY A 385 -5.38 -14.92 -27.37
N ASN A 386 -5.11 -16.15 -27.75
CA ASN A 386 -5.85 -17.32 -27.29
C ASN A 386 -5.17 -17.89 -26.04
N PRO A 387 -5.82 -17.96 -24.86
CA PRO A 387 -5.22 -18.57 -23.68
C PRO A 387 -4.79 -20.02 -23.94
N LEU A 388 -3.54 -20.35 -23.63
CA LEU A 388 -3.05 -21.72 -23.70
C LEU A 388 -3.81 -22.58 -22.69
N THR A 389 -4.49 -23.63 -23.17
CA THR A 389 -5.29 -24.51 -22.31
C THR A 389 -4.88 -25.96 -22.52
N PRO A 390 -4.38 -26.67 -21.49
CA PRO A 390 -4.11 -26.17 -20.13
C PRO A 390 -2.97 -25.14 -20.10
N GLN A 391 -2.94 -24.32 -19.04
CA GLN A 391 -1.83 -23.40 -18.81
C GLN A 391 -0.53 -24.19 -18.62
N PRO A 392 0.57 -23.80 -19.29
CA PRO A 392 1.80 -24.58 -19.26
C PRO A 392 2.50 -24.51 -17.91
N GLY A 393 3.08 -25.64 -17.48
CA GLY A 393 3.77 -25.74 -16.18
C GLY A 393 5.06 -24.92 -16.06
N TRP A 394 5.68 -24.54 -17.18
CA TRP A 394 6.86 -23.67 -17.20
C TRP A 394 6.53 -22.20 -16.89
N HIS A 395 5.30 -21.76 -17.18
CA HIS A 395 4.91 -20.37 -16.95
C HIS A 395 4.66 -20.14 -15.45
N GLY A 396 5.38 -19.20 -14.86
CA GLY A 396 5.40 -18.93 -13.43
C GLY A 396 6.33 -19.82 -12.61
N GLN A 397 7.05 -20.76 -13.23
CA GLN A 397 7.95 -21.69 -12.54
C GLN A 397 9.08 -20.94 -11.82
N THR A 398 9.65 -19.92 -12.45
CA THR A 398 10.80 -19.18 -11.91
C THR A 398 10.44 -18.44 -10.61
N GLY A 399 9.21 -17.91 -10.52
CA GLY A 399 8.71 -17.17 -9.36
C GLY A 399 7.99 -18.02 -8.32
N LYS A 400 7.99 -19.35 -8.45
CA LYS A 400 7.23 -20.24 -7.58
C LYS A 400 7.60 -20.04 -6.10
N GLY A 401 6.59 -19.94 -5.24
CA GLY A 401 6.78 -19.70 -3.80
C GLY A 401 7.20 -18.27 -3.43
N MET A 402 7.21 -17.33 -4.38
CA MET A 402 7.48 -15.91 -4.16
C MET A 402 6.23 -15.05 -4.36
N LYS A 403 6.31 -13.79 -3.92
CA LYS A 403 5.24 -12.82 -4.14
C LYS A 403 5.33 -12.28 -5.57
N ASN A 404 4.36 -12.68 -6.40
CA ASN A 404 4.19 -12.25 -7.79
C ASN A 404 2.74 -12.35 -8.28
N HIS A 405 2.50 -11.76 -9.45
CA HIS A 405 1.26 -11.86 -10.19
C HIS A 405 1.52 -12.28 -11.64
N ARG A 406 0.60 -13.04 -12.23
CA ARG A 406 0.65 -13.44 -13.64
C ARG A 406 -0.74 -13.56 -14.25
N ARG A 407 -0.84 -13.26 -15.55
CA ARG A 407 -1.99 -13.61 -16.40
C ARG A 407 -1.61 -14.80 -17.28
N ASP A 408 -2.61 -15.45 -17.85
CA ASP A 408 -2.45 -16.62 -18.68
C ASP A 408 -1.46 -16.39 -19.83
N ALA A 409 -0.64 -17.41 -20.13
CA ALA A 409 0.15 -17.43 -21.36
C ALA A 409 -0.79 -17.60 -22.57
N LEU A 410 -0.50 -16.86 -23.64
CA LEU A 410 -1.36 -16.75 -24.82
C LEU A 410 -0.63 -17.26 -26.07
N ASP A 411 -1.35 -17.98 -26.94
CA ASP A 411 -0.98 -18.17 -28.33
C ASP A 411 -1.40 -16.94 -29.14
N VAL A 412 -0.45 -16.41 -29.91
CA VAL A 412 -0.62 -15.21 -30.74
C VAL A 412 -0.14 -15.42 -32.18
N LYS A 413 0.13 -16.67 -32.59
CA LYS A 413 0.61 -17.00 -33.95
C LYS A 413 -0.35 -16.58 -35.05
N HIS A 414 -1.65 -16.50 -34.75
CA HIS A 414 -2.70 -16.08 -35.67
C HIS A 414 -2.74 -14.56 -35.89
N LEU A 415 -2.06 -13.78 -35.05
CA LEU A 415 -2.01 -12.33 -35.15
C LEU A 415 -0.85 -11.88 -36.04
N SER A 416 -1.03 -10.76 -36.74
CA SER A 416 0.05 -10.10 -37.46
C SER A 416 1.14 -9.59 -36.51
N PRO A 417 2.39 -9.37 -36.97
CA PRO A 417 3.45 -8.85 -36.12
C PRO A 417 3.13 -7.50 -35.44
N GLU A 418 2.32 -6.66 -36.07
CA GLU A 418 1.87 -5.38 -35.50
C GLU A 418 0.84 -5.60 -34.38
N GLU A 419 -0.12 -6.49 -34.60
CA GLU A 419 -1.11 -6.88 -33.59
C GLU A 419 -0.45 -7.57 -32.39
N GLN A 420 0.57 -8.40 -32.62
CA GLN A 420 1.35 -9.03 -31.56
C GLN A 420 2.07 -7.97 -30.69
N ARG A 421 2.67 -6.95 -31.31
CA ARG A 421 3.32 -5.84 -30.57
C ARG A 421 2.31 -5.00 -29.80
N LYS A 422 1.16 -4.72 -30.38
CA LYS A 422 0.08 -4.02 -29.66
C LYS A 422 -0.41 -4.84 -28.46
N LEU A 423 -0.64 -6.13 -28.65
CA LEU A 423 -1.08 -7.02 -27.57
C LEU A 423 0.00 -7.19 -26.48
N LEU A 424 1.29 -7.15 -26.84
CA LEU A 424 2.41 -7.15 -25.89
C LEU A 424 2.27 -6.00 -24.88
N VAL A 425 1.98 -4.78 -25.36
CA VAL A 425 1.76 -3.59 -24.52
C VAL A 425 0.45 -3.72 -23.73
N ASP A 426 -0.66 -4.03 -24.40
CA ASP A 426 -1.98 -4.10 -23.77
C ASP A 426 -2.03 -5.14 -22.63
N GLU A 427 -1.37 -6.29 -22.77
CA GLU A 427 -1.31 -7.31 -21.71
C GLU A 427 -0.39 -6.92 -20.55
N ALA A 428 0.64 -6.09 -20.76
CA ALA A 428 1.46 -5.57 -19.67
C ALA A 428 0.63 -4.61 -18.79
N ASP A 429 -0.17 -3.74 -19.41
CA ASP A 429 -1.08 -2.84 -18.70
C ASP A 429 -2.17 -3.60 -17.93
N LYS A 430 -2.78 -4.61 -18.57
CA LYS A 430 -3.77 -5.47 -17.90
C LYS A 430 -3.14 -6.22 -16.73
N LEU A 431 -1.95 -6.78 -16.90
CA LEU A 431 -1.22 -7.45 -15.81
C LEU A 431 -0.96 -6.48 -14.66
N ALA A 432 -0.56 -5.24 -14.97
CA ALA A 432 -0.28 -4.24 -13.96
C ALA A 432 -1.54 -3.90 -13.15
N ASN A 433 -2.66 -3.69 -13.84
CA ASN A 433 -3.96 -3.42 -13.25
C ASN A 433 -4.44 -4.59 -12.38
N ASP A 434 -4.38 -5.82 -12.89
CA ASP A 434 -4.77 -7.02 -12.16
C ASP A 434 -3.93 -7.19 -10.88
N ALA A 435 -2.61 -7.02 -10.98
CA ALA A 435 -1.71 -7.14 -9.85
C ALA A 435 -1.97 -6.07 -8.77
N LYS A 436 -2.24 -4.82 -9.17
CA LYS A 436 -2.55 -3.71 -8.24
C LYS A 436 -3.90 -3.90 -7.56
N ASN A 437 -4.90 -4.35 -8.32
CA ASN A 437 -6.31 -4.42 -7.91
C ASN A 437 -6.72 -5.80 -7.38
N GLN A 438 -5.84 -6.79 -7.40
CA GLN A 438 -6.09 -8.12 -6.87
C GLN A 438 -6.67 -8.04 -5.45
N PRO A 439 -7.87 -8.61 -5.21
CA PRO A 439 -8.49 -8.62 -3.89
C PRO A 439 -7.58 -9.25 -2.84
N PRO A 440 -7.54 -8.71 -1.61
CA PRO A 440 -6.83 -9.35 -0.50
C PRO A 440 -7.25 -10.80 -0.31
N SER A 441 -6.28 -11.70 -0.20
CA SER A 441 -6.49 -13.13 0.07
C SER A 441 -5.41 -13.65 1.01
N ASN A 442 -5.75 -14.62 1.86
CA ASN A 442 -4.79 -15.28 2.74
C ASN A 442 -5.08 -16.80 2.85
N PRO A 443 -4.24 -17.67 2.28
CA PRO A 443 -3.11 -17.34 1.40
C PRO A 443 -3.60 -16.76 0.07
N TYR A 444 -2.75 -16.05 -0.65
CA TYR A 444 -3.01 -15.75 -2.06
C TYR A 444 -2.85 -17.04 -2.89
N PRO A 445 -3.70 -17.26 -3.91
CA PRO A 445 -3.39 -18.26 -4.93
C PRO A 445 -2.03 -17.97 -5.57
N GLU A 446 -1.29 -19.03 -5.92
CA GLU A 446 0.01 -18.91 -6.55
C GLU A 446 -0.07 -18.07 -7.84
N GLY A 447 0.81 -17.07 -7.99
CA GLY A 447 0.75 -16.17 -9.13
C GLY A 447 -0.39 -15.14 -9.11
N LYS A 448 -1.11 -14.99 -7.98
CA LYS A 448 -2.21 -14.02 -7.84
C LYS A 448 -2.01 -13.13 -6.61
N HIS A 449 -0.79 -12.70 -6.34
CA HIS A 449 -0.54 -11.77 -5.23
C HIS A 449 -0.94 -10.35 -5.60
N ARG A 450 -1.38 -9.57 -4.61
CA ARG A 450 -1.53 -8.12 -4.75
C ARG A 450 -0.19 -7.42 -4.63
N LEU A 451 0.16 -6.58 -5.62
CA LEU A 451 1.41 -5.83 -5.69
C LEU A 451 1.13 -4.33 -5.67
N LYS A 452 1.68 -3.63 -4.68
CA LYS A 452 1.49 -2.17 -4.53
C LYS A 452 2.43 -1.37 -5.43
N THR A 453 3.71 -1.74 -5.44
CA THR A 453 4.76 -1.17 -6.28
C THR A 453 5.62 -2.29 -6.83
N ALA A 454 5.70 -2.41 -8.16
CA ALA A 454 6.39 -3.50 -8.84
C ALA A 454 6.58 -3.18 -10.34
N CYS A 455 7.13 -4.12 -11.10
CA CYS A 455 7.14 -4.11 -12.55
C CYS A 455 6.17 -5.19 -13.07
N ALA A 456 5.35 -4.88 -14.08
CA ALA A 456 4.59 -5.85 -14.86
C ALA A 456 5.27 -5.99 -16.23
N GLY A 457 5.64 -7.21 -16.62
CA GLY A 457 6.27 -7.46 -17.91
C GLY A 457 5.48 -8.45 -18.75
N THR A 458 5.64 -8.32 -20.06
CA THR A 458 5.22 -9.29 -21.06
C THR A 458 6.38 -9.65 -21.98
N LEU A 459 6.41 -10.90 -22.44
CA LEU A 459 7.42 -11.41 -23.36
C LEU A 459 6.71 -12.11 -24.52
N LEU A 460 7.03 -11.69 -25.74
CA LEU A 460 6.64 -12.33 -27.00
C LEU A 460 7.82 -13.13 -27.54
N HIS A 461 7.65 -14.45 -27.68
CA HIS A 461 8.66 -15.34 -28.25
C HIS A 461 8.02 -16.55 -28.95
N ASP A 462 8.41 -16.80 -30.21
CA ASP A 462 7.84 -17.82 -31.12
C ASP A 462 6.30 -17.90 -31.14
N GLY A 463 5.64 -16.75 -31.17
CA GLY A 463 4.18 -16.66 -31.20
C GLY A 463 3.51 -17.05 -29.88
N VAL A 464 4.25 -17.08 -28.77
CA VAL A 464 3.70 -17.16 -27.41
C VAL A 464 3.92 -15.83 -26.72
N LEU A 465 2.86 -15.29 -26.12
CA LEU A 465 2.93 -14.13 -25.24
C LEU A 465 2.74 -14.60 -23.80
N SER A 466 3.75 -14.38 -22.96
CA SER A 466 3.71 -14.67 -21.53
C SER A 466 3.74 -13.38 -20.73
N SER A 467 3.12 -13.39 -19.55
CA SER A 467 3.05 -12.22 -18.66
C SER A 467 3.47 -12.61 -17.25
N HIS A 468 4.28 -11.77 -16.59
CA HIS A 468 4.76 -12.02 -15.24
C HIS A 468 5.21 -10.71 -14.60
N THR A 469 5.01 -10.54 -13.30
CA THR A 469 5.53 -9.37 -12.58
C THR A 469 6.93 -9.61 -12.06
N SER A 470 7.59 -8.56 -11.57
CA SER A 470 8.76 -8.72 -10.69
C SER A 470 8.43 -9.57 -9.46
N ASN A 471 9.44 -10.23 -8.91
CA ASN A 471 9.31 -11.13 -7.78
C ASN A 471 9.85 -10.51 -6.50
N THR A 472 9.13 -10.67 -5.40
CA THR A 472 9.64 -10.30 -4.06
C THR A 472 9.68 -11.54 -3.17
N GLY A 473 10.71 -11.64 -2.34
CA GLY A 473 10.88 -12.77 -1.42
C GLY A 473 9.67 -12.95 -0.51
N LEU A 474 9.31 -14.21 -0.28
CA LEU A 474 8.30 -14.62 0.69
C LEU A 474 8.97 -15.70 1.57
N GLY A 475 9.37 -15.33 2.79
CA GLY A 475 10.26 -16.18 3.61
C GLY A 475 11.64 -16.33 2.97
N ASP A 476 12.18 -17.55 2.99
CA ASP A 476 13.51 -17.89 2.44
C ASP A 476 13.51 -18.19 0.93
N SER A 477 12.35 -18.06 0.26
CA SER A 477 12.21 -18.37 -1.17
C SER A 477 13.07 -17.46 -2.06
N GLN A 478 13.83 -18.08 -2.97
CA GLN A 478 14.59 -17.42 -4.02
C GLN A 478 14.02 -17.77 -5.40
N MET A 479 14.29 -16.93 -6.41
CA MET A 479 13.87 -17.23 -7.78
C MET A 479 14.59 -18.48 -8.30
N SER A 480 13.82 -19.40 -8.88
CA SER A 480 14.32 -20.59 -9.56
C SER A 480 14.78 -20.24 -10.98
N THR A 481 15.73 -19.31 -11.10
CA THR A 481 16.22 -18.81 -12.38
C THR A 481 16.94 -19.91 -13.15
N HIS A 482 16.64 -20.05 -14.45
CA HIS A 482 17.29 -21.01 -15.33
C HIS A 482 18.82 -20.88 -15.26
N PRO A 483 19.59 -21.98 -15.11
CA PRO A 483 21.04 -21.93 -14.84
C PRO A 483 21.84 -21.08 -15.82
N ALA A 484 21.58 -21.17 -17.13
CA ALA A 484 22.29 -20.36 -18.12
C ALA A 484 21.97 -18.86 -18.01
N LEU A 485 20.73 -18.48 -17.71
CA LEU A 485 20.39 -17.08 -17.45
C LEU A 485 21.02 -16.58 -16.16
N LYS A 486 21.11 -17.45 -15.14
CA LYS A 486 21.82 -17.13 -13.90
C LYS A 486 23.30 -16.82 -14.15
N GLN A 487 23.97 -17.55 -15.04
CA GLN A 487 25.36 -17.24 -15.41
C GLN A 487 25.48 -15.85 -16.05
N ILE A 488 24.54 -15.47 -16.93
CA ILE A 488 24.51 -14.12 -17.52
C ILE A 488 24.32 -13.06 -16.43
N LEU A 489 23.39 -13.26 -15.49
CA LEU A 489 23.16 -12.33 -14.39
C LEU A 489 24.38 -12.19 -13.48
N ASP A 490 25.01 -13.30 -13.11
CA ASP A 490 26.22 -13.31 -12.29
C ASP A 490 27.38 -12.60 -13.02
N GLN A 491 27.48 -12.72 -14.35
CA GLN A 491 28.42 -11.98 -15.17
C GLN A 491 28.12 -10.47 -15.17
N VAL A 492 26.86 -10.09 -15.38
CA VAL A 492 26.43 -8.67 -15.34
C VAL A 492 26.70 -8.05 -13.97
N GLU A 493 26.48 -8.80 -12.88
CA GLU A 493 26.79 -8.34 -11.53
C GLU A 493 28.30 -8.09 -11.35
N ARG A 494 29.15 -9.02 -11.80
CA ARG A 494 30.61 -8.85 -11.77
C ARG A 494 31.05 -7.62 -12.56
N ASP A 495 30.53 -7.44 -13.77
CA ASP A 495 30.90 -6.32 -14.65
C ASP A 495 30.47 -4.97 -14.06
N LEU A 496 29.29 -4.92 -13.45
CA LEU A 496 28.81 -3.71 -12.76
C LEU A 496 29.69 -3.38 -11.56
N LYS A 497 30.03 -4.37 -10.73
CA LYS A 497 30.93 -4.17 -9.58
C LYS A 497 32.33 -3.77 -10.00
N ALA A 498 32.87 -4.36 -11.08
CA ALA A 498 34.18 -3.99 -11.63
C ALA A 498 34.21 -2.54 -12.14
N ALA A 499 33.06 -2.01 -12.58
CA ALA A 499 32.89 -0.63 -13.00
C ALA A 499 32.47 0.32 -11.84
N ASP A 500 32.57 -0.11 -10.58
CA ASP A 500 32.13 0.63 -9.39
C ASP A 500 30.65 1.06 -9.43
N GLN A 501 29.80 0.22 -10.03
CA GLN A 501 28.35 0.44 -10.12
C GLN A 501 27.58 -0.57 -9.28
N ASN A 502 26.57 -0.08 -8.55
CA ASN A 502 25.66 -0.96 -7.82
C ASN A 502 24.63 -1.60 -8.77
N PRO A 503 24.53 -2.94 -8.84
CA PRO A 503 23.51 -3.64 -9.63
C PRO A 503 22.07 -3.41 -9.14
N GLY A 504 21.92 -2.93 -7.89
CA GLY A 504 20.65 -2.62 -7.24
C GLY A 504 20.05 -3.79 -6.47
N ASN A 505 19.29 -3.49 -5.41
CA ASN A 505 18.70 -4.48 -4.49
C ASN A 505 17.74 -5.48 -5.17
N GLY A 506 17.26 -5.14 -6.36
CA GLY A 506 16.37 -5.97 -7.20
C GLY A 506 17.09 -6.78 -8.27
N HIS A 507 18.42 -6.85 -8.29
CA HIS A 507 19.17 -7.64 -9.27
C HIS A 507 18.64 -9.08 -9.33
N GLY A 508 18.36 -9.56 -10.55
CA GLY A 508 17.82 -10.89 -10.79
C GLY A 508 16.34 -11.09 -10.46
N LYS A 509 15.61 -10.06 -10.01
CA LYS A 509 14.20 -10.17 -9.55
C LYS A 509 13.16 -9.50 -10.44
N CYS A 510 13.59 -8.89 -11.54
CA CYS A 510 12.72 -8.13 -12.44
C CYS A 510 11.77 -9.05 -13.24
N ALA A 511 10.71 -8.46 -13.80
CA ALA A 511 9.72 -9.20 -14.60
C ALA A 511 10.38 -9.87 -15.82
N GLU A 512 11.30 -9.15 -16.45
CA GLU A 512 12.10 -9.59 -17.59
C GLU A 512 12.88 -10.87 -17.27
N VAL A 513 13.48 -10.95 -16.07
CA VAL A 513 14.24 -12.13 -15.64
C VAL A 513 13.31 -13.34 -15.51
N ALA A 514 12.14 -13.15 -14.90
CA ALA A 514 11.17 -14.24 -14.73
C ALA A 514 10.64 -14.73 -16.08
N LEU A 515 10.30 -13.82 -16.99
CA LEU A 515 9.78 -14.15 -18.32
C LEU A 515 10.79 -14.91 -19.17
N VAL A 516 12.04 -14.43 -19.24
CA VAL A 516 13.12 -15.09 -19.98
C VAL A 516 13.43 -16.45 -19.36
N SER A 517 13.52 -16.52 -18.03
CA SER A 517 13.78 -17.77 -17.30
C SER A 517 12.68 -18.81 -17.51
N ASP A 518 11.41 -18.41 -17.40
CA ASP A 518 10.25 -19.29 -17.65
C ASP A 518 10.27 -19.83 -19.08
N ARG A 519 10.62 -18.99 -20.06
CA ARG A 519 10.75 -19.43 -21.45
C ARG A 519 11.94 -20.37 -21.65
N LEU A 520 13.05 -20.16 -20.97
CA LEU A 520 14.19 -21.09 -21.01
C LEU A 520 13.84 -22.43 -20.38
N HIS A 521 13.12 -22.45 -19.25
CA HIS A 521 12.60 -23.70 -18.66
C HIS A 521 11.64 -24.44 -19.58
N GLN A 522 10.95 -23.75 -20.50
CA GLN A 522 10.19 -24.42 -21.56
C GLN A 522 11.10 -25.10 -22.59
N LEU A 523 12.15 -24.41 -23.02
CA LEU A 523 13.05 -24.88 -24.09
C LEU A 523 14.02 -25.96 -23.60
N ASP A 524 14.44 -25.85 -22.34
CA ASP A 524 15.39 -26.74 -21.68
C ASP A 524 15.01 -26.93 -20.19
N PRO A 525 13.99 -27.76 -19.90
CA PRO A 525 13.51 -27.97 -18.53
C PRO A 525 14.59 -28.45 -17.53
N ASP A 526 15.57 -29.21 -18.04
CA ASP A 526 16.63 -29.82 -17.22
C ASP A 526 17.91 -28.96 -17.16
N GLY A 527 17.98 -27.87 -17.94
CA GLY A 527 19.14 -26.97 -18.00
C GLY A 527 20.41 -27.63 -18.59
N THR A 528 20.25 -28.63 -19.46
CA THR A 528 21.36 -29.42 -20.02
C THR A 528 21.73 -29.06 -21.46
N LYS A 529 20.83 -28.40 -22.20
CA LYS A 529 21.01 -28.05 -23.61
C LYS A 529 21.41 -26.60 -23.80
N ILE A 530 20.90 -25.70 -22.94
CA ILE A 530 21.20 -24.28 -22.93
C ILE A 530 22.08 -24.05 -21.71
N VAL A 531 23.40 -24.03 -21.93
CA VAL A 531 24.38 -24.02 -20.82
C VAL A 531 25.28 -22.79 -20.82
N SER A 532 25.28 -22.02 -21.91
CA SER A 532 26.09 -20.81 -22.09
C SER A 532 25.27 -19.58 -22.43
N GLY A 533 25.88 -18.40 -22.35
CA GLY A 533 25.25 -17.14 -22.76
C GLY A 533 24.88 -17.12 -24.25
N ASP A 534 25.73 -17.69 -25.11
CA ASP A 534 25.49 -17.78 -26.55
C ASP A 534 24.30 -18.70 -26.86
N ASP A 535 24.16 -19.80 -26.12
CA ASP A 535 22.98 -20.68 -26.26
C ASP A 535 21.69 -19.94 -25.90
N VAL A 536 21.71 -19.14 -24.82
CA VAL A 536 20.56 -18.31 -24.43
C VAL A 536 20.25 -17.29 -25.51
N GLN A 537 21.25 -16.59 -26.03
CA GLN A 537 21.08 -15.59 -27.09
C GLN A 537 20.45 -16.20 -28.35
N GLN A 538 20.91 -17.37 -28.74
CA GLN A 538 20.37 -18.09 -29.90
C GLN A 538 18.96 -18.62 -29.63
N ALA A 539 18.71 -19.18 -28.44
CA ALA A 539 17.43 -19.76 -28.05
C ALA A 539 16.32 -18.72 -27.90
N MET A 540 16.66 -17.48 -27.55
CA MET A 540 15.72 -16.37 -27.33
C MET A 540 15.69 -15.38 -28.48
N LYS A 541 16.37 -15.66 -29.59
CA LYS A 541 16.49 -14.75 -30.73
C LYS A 541 15.12 -14.34 -31.29
N GLY A 542 14.92 -13.03 -31.43
CA GLY A 542 13.65 -12.48 -31.93
C GLY A 542 12.62 -12.24 -30.83
N SER A 543 12.96 -12.48 -29.57
CA SER A 543 12.12 -12.13 -28.43
C SER A 543 11.97 -10.63 -28.25
N LEU A 544 10.74 -10.20 -27.95
CA LEU A 544 10.42 -8.84 -27.53
C LEU A 544 9.90 -8.85 -26.09
N VAL A 545 10.42 -7.96 -25.25
CA VAL A 545 9.93 -7.76 -23.89
C VAL A 545 9.42 -6.33 -23.73
N TYR A 546 8.31 -6.16 -23.03
CA TYR A 546 7.76 -4.85 -22.67
C TYR A 546 7.40 -4.85 -21.19
N SER A 547 7.67 -3.73 -20.52
CA SER A 547 7.50 -3.60 -19.08
C SER A 547 6.80 -2.29 -18.74
N VAL A 548 5.87 -2.34 -17.79
CA VAL A 548 5.20 -1.17 -17.24
C VAL A 548 5.28 -1.15 -15.73
N GLN A 549 5.12 0.04 -15.15
CA GLN A 549 5.17 0.27 -13.72
C GLN A 549 3.83 -0.13 -13.05
N ILE A 550 3.91 -0.95 -11.99
CA ILE A 550 2.77 -1.22 -11.09
C ILE A 550 2.81 -0.21 -9.95
N GLY A 551 1.74 0.57 -9.78
CA GLY A 551 1.65 1.60 -8.74
C GLY A 551 2.68 2.71 -8.89
N ASP A 552 2.52 3.80 -8.14
CA ASP A 552 3.29 5.01 -8.38
C ASP A 552 4.66 4.92 -7.67
N LEU A 553 5.74 5.16 -8.42
CA LEU A 553 7.09 5.27 -7.89
C LEU A 553 7.29 6.69 -7.30
N ARG A 554 8.09 6.82 -6.24
CA ARG A 554 8.29 8.08 -5.48
C ARG A 554 8.65 9.29 -6.38
N PRO A 555 8.33 10.53 -5.96
CA PRO A 555 8.72 11.74 -6.71
C PRO A 555 10.25 11.94 -6.74
N GLY A 556 10.79 12.30 -7.90
CA GLY A 556 12.22 12.53 -8.16
C GLY A 556 12.59 12.32 -9.64
N GLU A 557 13.89 12.43 -9.98
CA GLU A 557 14.38 12.03 -11.32
C GLU A 557 14.14 10.52 -11.52
N GLY A 558 13.25 10.17 -12.46
CA GLY A 558 12.82 8.79 -12.70
C GLY A 558 11.47 8.39 -12.07
N GLN A 559 10.63 9.36 -11.70
CA GLN A 559 9.24 9.11 -11.32
C GLN A 559 8.49 8.39 -12.46
N LEU A 560 7.79 7.30 -12.11
CA LEU A 560 6.94 6.54 -13.01
C LEU A 560 5.59 6.31 -12.33
N PHE A 561 4.50 6.57 -13.03
CA PHE A 561 3.14 6.30 -12.57
C PHE A 561 2.71 4.90 -12.97
N HIS A 562 1.65 4.43 -12.34
CA HIS A 562 1.05 3.17 -12.73
C HIS A 562 0.65 3.14 -14.22
N GLY A 563 1.12 2.13 -14.96
CA GLY A 563 0.88 1.99 -16.40
C GLY A 563 1.93 2.68 -17.27
N ASP A 564 2.83 3.49 -16.70
CA ASP A 564 3.91 4.08 -17.47
C ASP A 564 4.88 3.00 -17.94
N TYR A 565 5.38 3.17 -19.17
CA TYR A 565 6.49 2.36 -19.67
C TYR A 565 7.67 2.42 -18.70
N LYS A 566 8.12 1.24 -18.30
CA LYS A 566 9.23 1.08 -17.38
C LYS A 566 10.45 0.58 -18.15
N PRO A 567 11.47 1.42 -18.39
CA PRO A 567 12.67 0.96 -19.07
C PRO A 567 13.38 -0.12 -18.26
N PRO A 568 14.10 -1.06 -18.91
CA PRO A 568 14.87 -2.07 -18.21
C PRO A 568 15.79 -1.46 -17.16
N CYS A 569 15.83 -2.05 -15.97
CA CYS A 569 16.73 -1.59 -14.92
C CYS A 569 18.19 -1.71 -15.36
N ARG A 570 19.13 -1.06 -14.67
CA ARG A 570 20.57 -1.07 -14.98
C ARG A 570 21.15 -2.47 -15.25
N SER A 571 20.67 -3.49 -14.52
CA SER A 571 21.09 -4.86 -14.73
C SER A 571 20.39 -5.51 -15.93
N CYS A 572 19.07 -5.32 -16.07
CA CYS A 572 18.32 -5.88 -17.21
C CYS A 572 18.73 -5.25 -18.55
N SER A 573 19.10 -3.97 -18.57
CA SER A 573 19.60 -3.32 -19.79
C SER A 573 20.91 -3.93 -20.31
N LYS A 574 21.68 -4.60 -19.45
CA LYS A 574 22.88 -5.39 -19.83
C LYS A 574 22.55 -6.86 -20.08
N MET A 575 21.64 -7.44 -19.31
CA MET A 575 21.24 -8.84 -19.45
C MET A 575 20.47 -9.10 -20.75
N LEU A 576 19.52 -8.23 -21.12
CA LEU A 576 18.63 -8.48 -22.27
C LEU A 576 19.40 -8.64 -23.60
N PRO A 577 20.37 -7.79 -23.95
CA PRO A 577 21.19 -8.00 -25.16
C PRO A 577 22.01 -9.29 -25.14
N LEU A 578 22.58 -9.64 -23.97
CA LEU A 578 23.31 -10.90 -23.78
C LEU A 578 22.40 -12.12 -23.90
N ALA A 579 21.13 -11.98 -23.51
CA ALA A 579 20.11 -13.00 -23.65
C ALA A 579 19.43 -12.99 -25.03
N GLY A 580 19.79 -12.11 -25.97
CA GLY A 580 19.18 -12.06 -27.31
C GLY A 580 17.75 -11.50 -27.33
N VAL A 581 17.34 -10.80 -26.28
CA VAL A 581 15.99 -10.24 -26.09
C VAL A 581 16.02 -8.73 -26.31
N ILE A 582 15.05 -8.22 -27.05
CA ILE A 582 14.95 -6.79 -27.36
C ILE A 582 13.87 -6.15 -26.46
N ALA A 583 14.21 -5.06 -25.79
CA ALA A 583 13.23 -4.23 -25.08
C ALA A 583 12.43 -3.40 -26.09
N HIS A 584 11.12 -3.66 -26.15
CA HIS A 584 10.16 -2.86 -26.91
C HIS A 584 9.85 -1.58 -26.14
N HIS A 585 9.66 -0.47 -26.85
CA HIS A 585 9.41 0.86 -26.29
C HIS A 585 8.32 1.58 -27.08
#